data_AF-W2XVF0-F1
#
_entry.id   AF-W2XVF0-F1
#
_cell.length_a   1.000
_cell.length_b   1.000
_cell.length_c   1.000
_cell.angle_alpha   90.00
_cell.angle_beta   90.00
_cell.angle_gamma   90.00
#
_symmetry.space_group_name_H-M   'P 1'
#
loop_
_entity.id
_entity.type
_entity.pdbx_description
1 polymer ?
#
loop_
_entity_poly.entity_id
_entity_poly.type
_entity_poly.pdbx_seq_one_letter_code
_entity_poly.pdbx_strand_id
1 'polypeptide(L)'
;MTPEEAAQTFYGLKAYPWNEAAKSIVHVKSRLSWSNATFAGREAEVDEQTGTGKDYEYLLEMDGVDQIIGGEWLNKSNDDHPDFLWFPEGKPAADTVTDTGLSYANVTMLLEKSVACDQ
;
A
#
# COMPACT_ATOMS: atom_id res chain seq x y z
N MET A 1 -10.54 -9.08 -20.50
CA MET A 1 -10.12 -10.24 -21.34
C MET A 1 -10.80 -11.49 -20.80
N THR A 2 -10.94 -12.54 -21.60
CA THR A 2 -11.45 -13.82 -21.10
C THR A 2 -10.37 -14.54 -20.27
N PRO A 3 -10.74 -15.52 -19.42
CA PRO A 3 -9.76 -16.36 -18.73
C PRO A 3 -8.79 -17.07 -19.69
N GLU A 4 -9.26 -17.56 -20.83
CA GLU A 4 -8.42 -18.22 -21.83
C GLU A 4 -7.41 -17.26 -22.47
N GLU A 5 -7.82 -16.03 -22.77
CA GLU A 5 -6.92 -14.98 -23.26
C GLU A 5 -5.84 -14.68 -22.22
N ALA A 6 -6.22 -14.50 -20.95
CA ALA A 6 -5.25 -14.25 -19.87
C ALA A 6 -4.27 -15.42 -19.68
N ALA A 7 -4.78 -16.66 -19.69
CA ALA A 7 -3.97 -17.87 -19.58
C ALA A 7 -2.90 -17.95 -20.66
N GLN A 8 -3.28 -17.67 -21.91
CA GLN A 8 -2.39 -17.73 -23.05
C GLN A 8 -1.38 -16.57 -23.03
N THR A 9 -1.82 -15.36 -22.69
CA THR A 9 -0.98 -14.15 -22.72
C THR A 9 0.07 -14.14 -21.61
N PHE A 10 -0.31 -14.47 -20.37
CA PHE A 10 0.57 -14.28 -19.21
C PHE A 10 1.29 -15.56 -18.78
N TYR A 11 0.74 -16.73 -19.11
CA TYR A 11 1.28 -18.02 -18.64
C TYR A 11 1.59 -19.01 -19.79
N GLY A 12 1.21 -18.70 -21.03
CA GLY A 12 1.35 -19.61 -22.16
C GLY A 12 0.49 -20.88 -22.04
N LEU A 13 -0.59 -20.81 -21.27
CA LEU A 13 -1.49 -21.93 -20.98
C LEU A 13 -2.78 -21.84 -21.80
N LYS A 14 -3.40 -22.99 -22.04
CA LYS A 14 -4.69 -23.07 -22.77
C LYS A 14 -5.90 -22.71 -21.91
N ALA A 15 -5.78 -22.84 -20.60
CA ALA A 15 -6.85 -22.61 -19.64
C ALA A 15 -6.27 -21.91 -18.41
N TYR A 16 -7.08 -21.04 -17.79
CA TYR A 16 -6.70 -20.28 -16.62
C TYR A 16 -6.77 -21.17 -15.37
N PRO A 17 -5.65 -21.47 -14.70
CA PRO A 17 -5.64 -22.51 -13.67
C PRO A 17 -5.95 -21.99 -12.25
N TRP A 18 -5.95 -20.67 -12.03
CA TRP A 18 -5.90 -20.09 -10.70
C TRP A 18 -7.27 -20.01 -10.01
N ASN A 19 -8.31 -19.68 -10.78
CA ASN A 19 -9.67 -19.56 -10.25
C ASN A 19 -10.73 -19.94 -11.30
N GLU A 20 -11.38 -21.08 -11.11
CA GLU A 20 -12.47 -21.55 -11.98
C GLU A 20 -13.74 -20.69 -11.91
N ALA A 21 -13.90 -19.89 -10.85
CA ALA A 21 -15.05 -19.00 -10.69
C ALA A 21 -14.94 -17.73 -11.55
N ALA A 22 -13.73 -17.35 -11.99
CA ALA A 22 -13.49 -16.16 -12.80
C ALA A 22 -14.25 -16.21 -14.13
N LYS A 23 -14.99 -15.14 -14.45
CA LYS A 23 -15.75 -14.96 -15.69
C LYS A 23 -15.08 -13.97 -16.64
N SER A 24 -14.35 -13.01 -16.10
CA SER A 24 -13.49 -12.13 -16.86
C SER A 24 -12.24 -11.77 -16.05
N ILE A 25 -11.19 -11.35 -16.76
CA ILE A 25 -9.92 -10.94 -16.19
C ILE A 25 -9.64 -9.49 -16.57
N VAL A 26 -9.15 -8.70 -15.62
CA VAL A 26 -8.70 -7.32 -15.83
C VAL A 26 -7.21 -7.24 -15.54
N HIS A 27 -6.42 -6.81 -16.53
CA HIS A 27 -4.99 -6.55 -16.34
C HIS A 27 -4.80 -5.12 -15.82
N VAL A 28 -4.14 -4.99 -14.67
CA VAL A 28 -3.97 -3.72 -13.96
C VAL A 28 -2.49 -3.39 -13.84
N LYS A 29 -2.16 -2.14 -14.15
CA LYS A 29 -0.90 -1.51 -13.76
C LYS A 29 -1.22 -0.30 -12.90
N SER A 30 -0.78 -0.33 -11.64
CA SER A 30 -1.06 0.73 -10.65
C SER A 30 0.19 1.13 -9.89
N ARG A 31 0.28 2.37 -9.42
CA ARG A 31 1.40 2.86 -8.61
C ARG A 31 0.99 3.08 -7.16
N LEU A 32 1.77 2.54 -6.23
CA LEU A 32 1.73 2.94 -4.83
C LEU A 32 2.83 3.98 -4.57
N SER A 33 2.47 5.12 -4.00
CA SER A 33 3.41 6.17 -3.60
C SER A 33 3.45 6.30 -2.08
N TRP A 34 4.63 6.58 -1.52
CA TRP A 34 4.81 6.70 -0.07
C TRP A 34 5.93 7.70 0.28
N SER A 35 5.94 8.15 1.54
CA SER A 35 6.98 9.03 2.07
C SER A 35 8.19 8.21 2.56
N ASN A 36 9.39 8.57 2.11
CA ASN A 36 10.64 8.00 2.62
C ASN A 36 11.18 8.80 3.82
N ALA A 37 11.98 8.13 4.66
CA ALA A 37 12.69 8.80 5.73
C ALA A 37 13.72 9.79 5.17
N THR A 38 13.64 11.06 5.57
CA THR A 38 14.67 12.07 5.30
C THR A 38 15.24 12.60 6.62
N PHE A 39 16.54 12.90 6.63
CA PHE A 39 17.23 13.50 7.78
C PHE A 39 17.24 15.04 7.74
N ALA A 40 16.37 15.65 6.94
CA ALA A 40 16.33 17.10 6.79
C ALA A 40 15.63 17.72 8.01
N GLY A 41 16.41 18.44 8.82
CA GLY A 41 15.88 19.28 9.90
C GLY A 41 15.19 20.49 9.29
N ARG A 42 13.86 20.54 9.45
CA ARG A 42 12.93 21.57 8.95
C ARG A 42 12.53 21.35 7.48
N GLU A 43 11.26 20.97 7.31
CA GLU A 43 10.49 20.90 6.07
C GLU A 43 11.27 20.47 4.82
N ALA A 44 11.40 19.15 4.61
CA ALA A 44 11.35 18.68 3.24
C ALA A 44 9.90 18.92 2.79
N GLU A 45 9.71 19.76 1.77
CA GLU A 45 8.41 20.00 1.17
C GLU A 45 7.72 18.65 0.92
N VAL A 46 6.45 18.53 1.28
CA VAL A 46 5.65 17.28 1.11
C VAL A 46 5.75 16.76 -0.33
N ASP A 47 5.97 17.65 -1.30
CA ASP A 47 6.16 17.33 -2.71
C ASP A 47 7.45 16.51 -2.97
N GLU A 48 8.59 16.87 -2.34
CA GLU A 48 9.84 16.09 -2.45
C GLU A 48 9.74 14.71 -1.80
N GLN A 49 8.89 14.55 -0.77
CA GLN A 49 8.73 13.28 -0.06
C GLN A 49 7.75 12.31 -0.75
N THR A 50 6.83 12.80 -1.58
CA THR A 50 5.81 11.98 -2.27
C THR A 50 6.26 11.42 -3.63
N GLY A 51 7.45 11.78 -4.10
CA GLY A 51 8.03 11.26 -5.35
C GLY A 51 8.43 9.78 -5.31
N THR A 52 8.57 9.19 -4.12
CA THR A 52 8.89 7.76 -3.99
C THR A 52 7.64 6.93 -4.23
N GLY A 53 7.76 5.92 -5.09
CA GLY A 53 6.69 4.99 -5.34
C GLY A 53 7.13 3.86 -6.24
N LYS A 54 6.25 2.88 -6.41
CA LYS A 54 6.51 1.69 -7.20
C LYS A 54 5.26 1.25 -7.95
N ASP A 55 5.49 0.83 -9.18
CA ASP A 55 4.45 0.30 -10.04
C ASP A 55 4.29 -1.20 -9.77
N TYR A 56 3.05 -1.64 -9.71
CA TYR A 56 2.65 -3.04 -9.58
C TYR A 56 1.79 -3.45 -10.76
N GLU A 57 1.96 -4.71 -11.15
CA GLU A 57 1.25 -5.32 -12.26
C GLU A 57 0.63 -6.64 -11.82
N TYR A 58 -0.67 -6.80 -12.08
CA TYR A 58 -1.45 -7.94 -11.61
C TYR A 58 -2.71 -8.13 -12.46
N LEU A 59 -3.29 -9.31 -12.34
CA LEU A 59 -4.60 -9.66 -12.85
C LEU A 59 -5.62 -9.53 -11.71
N LEU A 60 -6.78 -8.95 -11.99
CA LEU A 60 -7.97 -9.07 -11.16
C LEU A 60 -8.92 -10.07 -11.80
N GLU A 61 -9.44 -10.96 -10.97
CA GLU A 61 -10.43 -11.95 -11.35
C GLU A 61 -11.83 -11.42 -11.03
N MET A 62 -12.71 -11.40 -12.02
CA MET A 62 -14.05 -10.85 -11.88
C MET A 62 -15.10 -11.95 -12.00
N ASP A 63 -16.18 -11.85 -11.24
CA ASP A 63 -17.36 -12.72 -11.39
C ASP A 63 -18.28 -12.27 -12.55
N GLY A 64 -19.46 -12.89 -12.65
CA GLY A 64 -20.44 -12.58 -13.71
C GLY A 64 -21.18 -11.25 -13.56
N VAL A 65 -20.93 -10.52 -12.47
CA VAL A 65 -21.50 -9.19 -12.19
C VAL A 65 -20.41 -8.14 -11.89
N ASP A 66 -19.19 -8.40 -12.37
CA ASP A 66 -18.02 -7.52 -12.27
C ASP A 66 -17.56 -7.21 -10.82
N GLN A 67 -17.76 -8.15 -9.89
CA GLN A 67 -17.13 -8.08 -8.56
C GLN A 67 -15.75 -8.73 -8.59
N ILE A 68 -14.78 -8.11 -7.89
CA ILE A 68 -13.44 -8.67 -7.71
C ILE A 68 -13.54 -9.85 -6.75
N ILE A 69 -13.15 -11.04 -7.24
CA ILE A 69 -13.18 -12.29 -6.47
C ILE A 69 -11.80 -12.93 -6.27
N GLY A 70 -10.74 -12.31 -6.79
CA GLY A 70 -9.37 -12.78 -6.65
C GLY A 70 -8.41 -11.99 -7.53
N GLY A 71 -7.18 -12.50 -7.66
CA GLY A 71 -6.16 -11.89 -8.48
C GLY A 71 -4.82 -12.58 -8.37
N GLU A 72 -3.95 -12.30 -9.34
CA GLU A 72 -2.64 -12.91 -9.48
C GLU A 72 -1.59 -11.84 -9.77
N TRP A 73 -0.46 -11.91 -9.06
CA TRP A 73 0.67 -11.03 -9.35
C TRP A 73 1.36 -11.42 -10.66
N LEU A 74 1.89 -10.42 -11.37
CA LEU A 74 2.58 -10.64 -12.64
C LEU A 74 4.02 -10.15 -12.60
N ASN A 75 4.84 -10.71 -13.48
CA ASN A 75 6.20 -10.24 -13.76
C ASN A 75 7.01 -10.07 -12.46
N LYS A 76 7.67 -8.92 -12.30
CA LYS A 76 8.45 -8.60 -11.08
C LYS A 76 7.57 -8.42 -9.86
N SER A 77 6.29 -8.04 -10.03
CA SER A 77 5.39 -7.87 -8.89
C SER A 77 5.04 -9.20 -8.22
N ASN A 78 5.33 -10.34 -8.84
CA ASN A 78 5.19 -11.65 -8.18
C ASN A 78 6.16 -11.85 -7.01
N ASP A 79 7.38 -11.31 -7.13
CA ASP A 79 8.42 -11.46 -6.10
C ASP A 79 8.57 -10.18 -5.26
N ASP A 80 8.09 -9.06 -5.80
CA ASP A 80 8.38 -7.72 -5.28
C ASP A 80 7.08 -6.93 -5.15
N HIS A 81 6.21 -7.38 -4.24
CA HIS A 81 4.95 -6.74 -3.82
C HIS A 81 4.99 -6.41 -2.31
N PRO A 82 4.09 -5.56 -1.78
CA PRO A 82 4.01 -5.31 -0.34
C PRO A 82 3.69 -6.62 0.42
N ASP A 83 4.40 -6.87 1.51
CA ASP A 83 4.13 -8.03 2.37
C ASP A 83 2.82 -7.87 3.17
N PHE A 84 2.59 -6.66 3.68
CA PHE A 84 1.43 -6.35 4.51
C PHE A 84 1.08 -4.87 4.47
N LEU A 85 -0.19 -4.56 4.75
CA LEU A 85 -0.71 -3.21 4.98
C LEU A 85 -1.31 -3.16 6.38
N TRP A 86 -1.05 -2.07 7.11
CA TRP A 86 -1.60 -1.86 8.45
C TRP A 86 -1.97 -0.40 8.63
N PHE A 87 -2.97 -0.17 9.49
CA PHE A 87 -3.43 1.15 9.85
C PHE A 87 -3.48 1.26 11.37
N PRO A 88 -2.89 2.30 11.99
CA PRO A 88 -3.04 2.50 13.42
C PRO A 88 -4.50 2.88 13.74
N GLU A 89 -5.12 2.18 14.70
CA GLU A 89 -6.50 2.43 15.11
C GLU A 89 -6.66 3.73 15.92
N GLY A 90 -5.58 4.19 16.54
CA GLY A 90 -5.60 5.40 17.37
C GLY A 90 -4.22 5.80 17.85
N LYS A 91 -4.18 6.95 18.53
CA LYS A 91 -2.99 7.43 19.25
C LYS A 91 -2.79 6.61 20.54
N PRO A 92 -1.57 6.56 21.09
CA PRO A 92 -1.33 6.02 22.43
C PRO A 92 -2.16 6.74 23.51
N ALA A 93 -2.35 6.10 24.67
CA ALA A 93 -3.01 6.74 25.81
C ALA A 93 -2.20 7.95 26.29
N ALA A 94 -2.88 9.02 26.73
CA ALA A 94 -2.23 10.29 27.07
C ALA A 94 -1.18 10.17 28.19
N ASP A 95 -1.34 9.22 29.09
CA ASP A 95 -0.45 8.92 30.22
C ASP A 95 0.63 7.88 29.89
N THR A 96 0.78 7.49 28.62
CA THR A 96 1.82 6.53 28.19
C THR A 96 3.21 7.08 28.49
N VAL A 97 4.01 6.30 29.21
CA VAL A 97 5.45 6.52 29.39
C VAL A 97 6.18 5.28 28.87
N THR A 98 7.14 5.48 27.96
CA THR A 98 7.95 4.37 27.44
C THR A 98 8.87 3.80 28.51
N ASP A 99 9.39 2.59 28.29
CA ASP A 99 10.41 1.95 29.14
C ASP A 99 11.70 2.77 29.31
N THR A 100 12.00 3.60 28.32
CA THR A 100 13.10 4.57 28.28
C THR A 100 12.79 5.90 28.96
N GLY A 101 11.56 6.07 29.48
CA GLY A 101 11.14 7.27 30.22
C GLY A 101 10.57 8.40 29.36
N LEU A 102 10.24 8.16 28.08
CA LEU A 102 9.65 9.17 27.22
C LEU A 102 8.15 9.29 27.49
N SER A 103 7.72 10.45 28.02
CA SER A 103 6.32 10.75 28.31
C SER A 103 5.58 11.27 27.09
N TYR A 104 4.52 10.56 26.68
CA TYR A 104 3.69 10.97 25.55
C TYR A 104 2.96 12.29 25.80
N ALA A 105 2.57 12.57 27.05
CA ALA A 105 2.01 13.86 27.44
C ALA A 105 2.97 15.03 27.18
N ASN A 106 4.26 14.86 27.54
CA ASN A 106 5.27 15.91 27.32
C ASN A 106 5.52 16.13 25.83
N VAL A 107 5.64 15.05 25.06
CA VAL A 107 5.81 15.13 23.59
C VAL A 107 4.61 15.82 22.94
N THR A 108 3.40 15.48 23.37
CA THR A 108 2.17 16.06 22.80
C THR A 108 2.06 17.55 23.11
N MET A 109 2.37 17.98 24.33
CA MET A 109 2.41 19.40 24.71
C MET A 109 3.38 20.21 23.83
N LEU A 110 4.57 19.67 23.56
CA LEU A 110 5.55 20.33 22.69
C LEU A 110 5.10 20.37 21.23
N LEU A 111 4.49 19.28 20.73
CA LEU A 111 3.92 19.22 19.38
C LEU A 111 2.81 20.27 19.20
N GLU A 112 1.92 20.40 20.18
CA GLU A 112 0.82 21.39 20.15
C GLU A 112 1.36 22.82 20.09
N LYS A 113 2.34 23.16 20.95
CA LYS A 113 3.03 24.46 20.90
C LYS A 113 3.71 24.71 19.56
N SER A 114 4.39 23.70 19.02
CA SER A 114 5.08 23.79 17.73
C SER A 114 4.12 24.05 16.58
N VAL A 115 2.97 23.37 16.55
CA VAL A 115 1.94 23.55 15.52
C VAL A 115 1.26 24.92 15.66
N ALA A 116 1.05 25.38 16.89
CA ALA A 116 0.48 26.70 17.16
C ALA A 116 1.44 27.86 16.91
N CYS A 117 2.73 27.60 16.70
CA CYS A 117 3.80 28.61 16.72
C CYS A 117 3.89 29.39 18.04
N ASP A 118 3.45 28.78 19.15
CA ASP A 118 3.45 29.38 20.48
C ASP A 118 4.67 28.89 21.27
N GLN A 119 5.53 29.83 21.70
CA GLN A 119 6.73 29.55 22.51
C GLN A 119 6.35 29.09 23.94
#